data_AF-A0A158NUR3-F1
#
_entry.id   AF-A0A158NUR3-F1
#
_cell.length_a   1.000
_cell.length_b   1.000
_cell.length_c   1.000
_cell.angle_alpha   90.00
_cell.angle_beta   90.00
_cell.angle_gamma   90.00
#
_symmetry.space_group_name_H-M   'P 1'
#
loop_
_entity.id
_entity.type
_entity.pdbx_description
1 polymer ?
#
loop_
_entity_poly.entity_id
_entity_poly.type
_entity_poly.pdbx_seq_one_letter_code
_entity_poly.pdbx_strand_id
1 'polypeptide(L)'
;MVFSAIVVTSALKSAIGLMGTSLWLIPLLIAGLSYYRYDQLDPESRLIDKHPLYSDYDFIIIGGGSAGAVIASRLSEIPNWNVLLLEAGPDENEITDVPSLAAYLQLTTLDWKYKIEATDKACLAMKGGRCNWPRGKVIGGSSVFNYMLYVRGNKQDYDHWESLGNPGWGYNQVLYYFKKSEDNRNPYLQRSPYHATGGYLTVQESPWKTPLVVAFVQAGIELGYENRDINGEKQTGFMISQGTIRRGSRCSTAKAFLRSIRLRKNIHTAMNSHVTRIVIDPLTMRAIGVEFVRNGRRQIVRARKEVILSAGAINSPQILMLSGIGPKEHLQHVGIPVIKDLQVGENLQDHIGMGGLTFLIDKPVSIVQDRFQAAPILMHYVINGRGPMTTLGGVEGYAFVNTKYANHSIDYPDVQFHMAPASINSDAGVQVRKVLGLTDEVYNAVYRPINNRDTWTIMPLLLRPKSRGTIRLRSSNPFHHPIINANYFSDPMDIAILVEGAKLAIKVSEAKVFKQFGSKLHRIKLPGCKHLKFGTDAYWECHIRHISMTIYHPVGTAKMGPPTDPTAVVDPRLRVYGVAGLRVIDASIMPTICSGNTNAPVIMIGEKGADLIKQDWLSSSTINHEIKRELRKS
;
A
#
# COMPACT_ATOMS: atom_id res chain seq x y z
N MET A 1 -19.65 -30.87 -4.12
CA MET A 1 -19.17 -29.75 -3.28
C MET A 1 -19.75 -29.71 -1.86
N VAL A 2 -20.76 -30.52 -1.50
CA VAL A 2 -21.31 -30.58 -0.13
C VAL A 2 -20.37 -31.32 0.85
N PHE A 3 -19.63 -32.33 0.37
CA PHE A 3 -18.64 -33.06 1.18
C PHE A 3 -17.40 -32.24 1.55
N SER A 4 -17.06 -31.20 0.77
CA SER A 4 -15.94 -30.30 1.07
C SER A 4 -16.25 -29.33 2.22
N ALA A 5 -17.53 -29.04 2.48
CA ALA A 5 -17.93 -28.17 3.59
C ALA A 5 -17.80 -28.85 4.97
N ILE A 6 -17.96 -30.18 5.03
CA ILE A 6 -17.88 -30.96 6.28
C ILE A 6 -16.42 -31.24 6.71
N VAL A 7 -15.52 -31.35 5.74
CA VAL A 7 -14.07 -31.46 6.01
C VAL A 7 -13.50 -30.12 6.48
N VAL A 8 -14.05 -28.99 5.99
CA VAL A 8 -13.69 -27.65 6.47
C VAL A 8 -14.17 -27.41 7.91
N THR A 9 -15.35 -27.90 8.31
CA THR A 9 -15.86 -27.70 9.68
C THR A 9 -15.10 -28.50 10.75
N SER A 10 -14.58 -29.68 10.42
CA SER A 10 -13.72 -30.46 11.33
C SER A 10 -12.31 -29.88 11.45
N ALA A 11 -11.72 -29.42 10.33
CA ALA A 11 -10.42 -28.75 10.34
C ALA A 11 -10.44 -27.39 11.08
N LEU A 12 -11.55 -26.65 11.02
CA LEU A 12 -11.72 -25.38 11.75
C LEU A 12 -11.80 -25.57 13.27
N LYS A 13 -12.41 -26.66 13.77
CA LYS A 13 -12.44 -26.95 15.22
C LYS A 13 -11.06 -27.25 15.79
N SER A 14 -10.19 -27.92 15.03
CA SER A 14 -8.81 -28.20 15.45
C SER A 14 -7.86 -27.01 15.25
N ALA A 15 -8.13 -26.12 14.29
CA ALA A 15 -7.31 -24.93 14.04
C ALA A 15 -7.66 -23.74 14.96
N ILE A 16 -8.86 -23.73 15.54
CA ILE A 16 -9.37 -22.66 16.41
C ILE A 16 -9.59 -23.20 17.81
N GLY A 17 -8.49 -23.47 18.52
CA GLY A 17 -8.50 -23.50 19.97
C GLY A 17 -8.59 -22.07 20.51
N LEU A 18 -9.71 -21.36 20.34
CA LEU A 18 -9.92 -20.03 20.90
C LEU A 18 -11.37 -19.83 21.38
N MET A 19 -11.44 -19.38 22.61
CA MET A 19 -12.61 -19.17 23.45
C MET A 19 -13.55 -18.07 22.90
N GLY A 20 -14.86 -18.28 23.04
CA GLY A 20 -15.83 -17.21 23.35
C GLY A 20 -16.43 -16.33 22.25
N THR A 21 -15.83 -16.15 21.07
CA THR A 21 -16.38 -15.19 20.08
C THR A 21 -17.04 -15.88 18.88
N SER A 22 -18.27 -15.45 18.54
CA SER A 22 -19.04 -15.95 17.37
C SER A 22 -18.49 -15.46 16.02
N LEU A 23 -17.37 -14.74 16.02
CA LEU A 23 -16.78 -14.08 14.84
C LEU A 23 -16.25 -15.06 13.79
N TRP A 24 -15.96 -16.31 14.16
CA TRP A 24 -15.64 -17.38 13.21
C TRP A 24 -16.79 -17.67 12.22
N LEU A 25 -18.03 -17.28 12.56
CA LEU A 25 -19.19 -17.39 11.67
C LEU A 25 -19.18 -16.35 10.55
N ILE A 26 -18.44 -15.25 10.69
CA ILE A 26 -18.46 -14.15 9.71
C ILE A 26 -18.06 -14.63 8.31
N PRO A 27 -16.94 -15.35 8.10
CA PRO A 27 -16.60 -15.86 6.77
C PRO A 27 -17.67 -16.79 6.17
N LEU A 28 -18.30 -17.64 6.99
CA LEU A 28 -19.34 -18.56 6.54
C LEU A 28 -20.62 -17.83 6.12
N LEU A 29 -21.04 -16.85 6.92
CA LEU A 29 -22.21 -16.03 6.64
C LEU A 29 -21.97 -15.10 5.44
N ILE A 30 -20.77 -14.54 5.29
CA ILE A 30 -20.37 -13.79 4.09
C ILE A 30 -20.48 -14.69 2.86
N ALA A 31 -19.90 -15.89 2.89
CA ALA A 31 -19.96 -16.80 1.76
C ALA A 31 -21.41 -17.18 1.38
N GLY A 32 -22.25 -17.49 2.37
CA GLY A 32 -23.65 -17.82 2.15
C GLY A 32 -24.48 -16.65 1.60
N LEU A 33 -24.27 -15.44 2.11
CA LEU A 33 -24.99 -14.25 1.67
C LEU A 33 -24.50 -13.75 0.30
N SER A 34 -23.20 -13.81 0.05
CA SER A 34 -22.61 -13.51 -1.25
C SER A 34 -23.10 -14.48 -2.32
N TYR A 35 -23.29 -15.77 -2.00
CA TYR A 35 -23.91 -16.72 -2.92
C TYR A 35 -25.36 -16.35 -3.27
N TYR A 36 -26.14 -15.91 -2.28
CA TYR A 36 -27.56 -15.58 -2.50
C TYR A 36 -27.80 -14.21 -3.14
N ARG A 37 -26.87 -13.25 -2.98
CA ARG A 37 -27.00 -11.85 -3.45
C ARG A 37 -25.83 -11.38 -4.31
N TYR A 38 -25.13 -12.29 -4.99
CA TYR A 38 -23.88 -11.99 -5.69
C TYR A 38 -23.99 -10.78 -6.62
N ASP A 39 -25.01 -10.76 -7.48
CA ASP A 39 -25.20 -9.69 -8.48
C ASP A 39 -25.59 -8.34 -7.86
N GLN A 40 -26.14 -8.32 -6.65
CA GLN A 40 -26.45 -7.09 -5.91
C GLN A 40 -25.24 -6.55 -5.14
N LEU A 41 -24.34 -7.43 -4.69
CA LEU A 41 -23.19 -7.09 -3.88
C LEU A 41 -21.95 -6.75 -4.74
N ASP A 42 -21.77 -7.45 -5.86
CA ASP A 42 -20.62 -7.32 -6.77
C ASP A 42 -21.06 -7.30 -8.26
N PRO A 43 -21.72 -6.21 -8.70
CA PRO A 43 -22.26 -6.11 -10.07
C PRO A 43 -21.18 -6.12 -11.16
N GLU A 44 -19.91 -5.90 -10.81
CA GLU A 44 -18.80 -5.79 -11.74
C GLU A 44 -18.27 -7.19 -12.16
N SER A 45 -18.68 -8.25 -11.46
CA SER A 45 -18.27 -9.66 -11.65
C SER A 45 -16.75 -9.90 -11.59
N ARG A 46 -16.35 -11.15 -11.37
CA ARG A 46 -14.93 -11.55 -11.34
C ARG A 46 -14.25 -11.48 -12.71
N LEU A 47 -12.93 -11.42 -12.67
CA LEU A 47 -12.09 -11.43 -13.87
C LEU A 47 -12.09 -12.80 -14.53
N ILE A 48 -11.91 -12.80 -15.85
CA ILE A 48 -11.81 -14.02 -16.64
C ILE A 48 -10.34 -14.43 -16.69
N ASP A 49 -10.01 -15.57 -16.08
CA ASP A 49 -8.68 -16.15 -16.19
C ASP A 49 -8.49 -16.79 -17.57
N LYS A 50 -7.60 -16.23 -18.39
CA LYS A 50 -7.55 -16.60 -19.81
C LYS A 50 -6.66 -17.81 -20.07
N HIS A 51 -7.22 -18.77 -20.83
CA HIS A 51 -6.54 -19.93 -21.40
C HIS A 51 -7.14 -20.31 -22.78
N PRO A 52 -6.33 -20.72 -23.78
CA PRO A 52 -4.87 -20.55 -23.85
C PRO A 52 -4.47 -19.07 -24.01
N LEU A 53 -3.19 -18.75 -23.80
CA LEU A 53 -2.61 -17.44 -24.11
C LEU A 53 -2.12 -17.42 -25.56
N TYR A 54 -2.01 -16.24 -26.17
CA TYR A 54 -1.37 -16.06 -27.46
C TYR A 54 0.15 -16.23 -27.34
N SER A 55 0.80 -16.56 -28.46
CA SER A 55 2.27 -16.60 -28.56
C SER A 55 2.91 -15.24 -28.32
N ASP A 56 2.21 -14.17 -28.71
CA ASP A 56 2.73 -12.81 -28.70
C ASP A 56 1.63 -11.74 -28.51
N TYR A 57 2.02 -10.67 -27.84
CA TYR A 57 1.18 -9.51 -27.50
C TYR A 57 1.91 -8.23 -27.88
N ASP A 58 1.18 -7.12 -28.02
CA ASP A 58 1.82 -5.82 -28.17
C ASP A 58 2.49 -5.42 -26.86
N PHE A 59 1.74 -5.55 -25.76
CA PHE A 59 2.20 -5.18 -24.43
C PHE A 59 2.05 -6.35 -23.47
N ILE A 60 3.09 -6.61 -22.69
CA ILE A 60 3.04 -7.55 -21.56
C ILE A 60 3.28 -6.76 -20.28
N ILE A 61 2.32 -6.81 -19.36
CA ILE A 61 2.39 -6.16 -18.05
C ILE A 61 2.67 -7.24 -17.00
N ILE A 62 3.75 -7.05 -16.26
CA ILE A 62 4.19 -7.94 -15.19
C ILE A 62 3.73 -7.39 -13.85
N GLY A 63 2.77 -8.05 -13.21
CA GLY A 63 2.17 -7.65 -11.94
C GLY A 63 0.88 -6.88 -12.11
N GLY A 64 -0.24 -7.46 -11.65
CA GLY A 64 -1.56 -6.86 -11.64
C GLY A 64 -1.83 -5.99 -10.43
N GLY A 65 -0.81 -5.31 -9.90
CA GLY A 65 -0.90 -4.46 -8.70
C GLY A 65 -1.59 -3.12 -8.92
N SER A 66 -1.35 -2.17 -8.01
CA SER A 66 -1.99 -0.84 -8.05
C SER A 66 -1.75 -0.10 -9.38
N ALA A 67 -0.52 -0.08 -9.90
CA ALA A 67 -0.20 0.53 -11.20
C ALA A 67 -0.55 -0.40 -12.37
N GLY A 68 -0.20 -1.69 -12.29
CA GLY A 68 -0.40 -2.65 -13.37
C GLY A 68 -1.87 -2.80 -13.81
N ALA A 69 -2.80 -2.76 -12.86
CA ALA A 69 -4.24 -2.76 -13.12
C ALA A 69 -4.68 -1.54 -13.95
N VAL A 70 -4.17 -0.35 -13.62
CA VAL A 70 -4.46 0.90 -14.34
C VAL A 70 -3.89 0.84 -15.75
N ILE A 71 -2.63 0.42 -15.90
CA ILE A 71 -1.96 0.35 -17.20
C ILE A 71 -2.68 -0.62 -18.13
N ALA A 72 -3.05 -1.81 -17.64
CA ALA A 72 -3.80 -2.79 -18.43
C ALA A 72 -5.15 -2.23 -18.88
N SER A 73 -5.82 -1.50 -17.99
CA SER A 73 -7.07 -0.80 -18.29
C SER A 73 -6.92 0.25 -19.38
N ARG A 74 -5.91 1.13 -19.24
CA ARG A 74 -5.70 2.24 -20.18
C ARG A 74 -5.16 1.79 -21.53
N LEU A 75 -4.24 0.82 -21.58
CA LEU A 75 -3.70 0.35 -22.87
C LEU A 75 -4.74 -0.43 -23.68
N SER A 76 -5.61 -1.19 -23.02
CA SER A 76 -6.69 -1.92 -23.71
C SER A 76 -7.82 -1.04 -24.22
N GLU A 77 -7.83 0.26 -23.91
CA GLU A 77 -8.73 1.24 -24.56
C GLU A 77 -8.43 1.37 -26.06
N ILE A 78 -7.21 1.04 -26.50
CA ILE A 78 -6.83 1.02 -27.92
C ILE A 78 -7.16 -0.36 -28.50
N PRO A 79 -8.19 -0.50 -29.36
CA PRO A 79 -8.70 -1.82 -29.76
C PRO A 79 -7.69 -2.68 -30.53
N ASN A 80 -6.74 -2.02 -31.22
CA ASN A 80 -5.71 -2.67 -32.03
C ASN A 80 -4.51 -3.16 -31.22
N TRP A 81 -4.48 -2.93 -29.90
CA TRP A 81 -3.39 -3.39 -29.04
C TRP A 81 -3.83 -4.61 -28.25
N ASN A 82 -3.12 -5.73 -28.44
CA ASN A 82 -3.29 -6.92 -27.63
C ASN A 82 -2.44 -6.79 -26.36
N VAL A 83 -3.10 -6.81 -25.21
CA VAL A 83 -2.47 -6.63 -23.90
C VAL A 83 -2.54 -7.91 -23.08
N LEU A 84 -1.43 -8.35 -22.52
CA LEU A 84 -1.36 -9.44 -21.55
C LEU A 84 -1.01 -8.88 -20.16
N LEU A 85 -1.82 -9.23 -19.16
CA LEU A 85 -1.52 -8.98 -17.75
C LEU A 85 -1.19 -10.29 -17.05
N LEU A 86 0.02 -10.41 -16.50
CA LEU A 86 0.46 -11.56 -15.72
C LEU A 86 0.48 -11.22 -14.22
N GLU A 87 -0.22 -12.00 -13.40
CA GLU A 87 -0.23 -11.84 -11.95
C GLU A 87 0.12 -13.15 -11.25
N ALA A 88 1.03 -13.10 -10.26
CA ALA A 88 1.50 -14.27 -9.53
C ALA A 88 0.45 -14.82 -8.55
N GLY A 89 -0.45 -13.98 -8.05
CA GLY A 89 -1.54 -14.34 -7.17
C GLY A 89 -2.85 -14.76 -7.86
N PRO A 90 -3.84 -15.20 -7.06
CA PRO A 90 -5.19 -15.51 -7.52
C PRO A 90 -6.06 -14.24 -7.60
N ASP A 91 -7.37 -14.42 -7.83
CA ASP A 91 -8.37 -13.35 -7.74
C ASP A 91 -8.66 -12.95 -6.27
N GLU A 92 -9.30 -11.79 -6.10
CA GLU A 92 -9.88 -11.32 -4.84
C GLU A 92 -10.96 -12.28 -4.32
N ASN A 93 -11.22 -12.22 -3.02
CA ASN A 93 -12.29 -12.98 -2.37
C ASN A 93 -13.15 -12.10 -1.45
N GLU A 94 -14.22 -12.64 -0.92
CA GLU A 94 -15.22 -11.90 -0.15
C GLU A 94 -14.67 -11.33 1.16
N ILE A 95 -13.60 -11.92 1.72
CA ILE A 95 -12.93 -11.40 2.91
C ILE A 95 -12.12 -10.14 2.54
N THR A 96 -11.50 -10.12 1.37
CA THR A 96 -10.73 -8.96 0.91
C THR A 96 -11.59 -7.72 0.71
N ASP A 97 -12.90 -7.90 0.51
CA ASP A 97 -13.86 -6.82 0.31
C ASP A 97 -14.16 -6.03 1.58
N VAL A 98 -14.05 -6.67 2.75
CA VAL A 98 -14.43 -6.09 4.03
C VAL A 98 -13.32 -5.20 4.59
N PRO A 99 -13.52 -3.86 4.68
CA PRO A 99 -12.47 -2.93 5.11
C PRO A 99 -11.85 -3.25 6.48
N SER A 100 -12.66 -3.58 7.48
CA SER A 100 -12.20 -3.87 8.85
C SER A 100 -11.33 -5.13 8.98
N LEU A 101 -11.39 -6.04 7.99
CA LEU A 101 -10.64 -7.30 8.02
C LEU A 101 -9.27 -7.21 7.34
N ALA A 102 -8.80 -6.01 6.98
CA ALA A 102 -7.52 -5.82 6.28
C ALA A 102 -6.32 -6.51 6.96
N ALA A 103 -6.22 -6.44 8.30
CA ALA A 103 -5.15 -7.10 9.05
C ALA A 103 -5.21 -8.64 8.99
N TYR A 104 -6.39 -9.22 8.76
CA TYR A 104 -6.58 -10.68 8.66
C TYR A 104 -6.10 -11.24 7.32
N LEU A 105 -5.85 -10.38 6.33
CA LEU A 105 -5.29 -10.81 5.05
C LEU A 105 -3.80 -11.15 5.17
N GLN A 106 -3.09 -10.54 6.12
CA GLN A 106 -1.67 -10.75 6.35
C GLN A 106 -1.37 -12.20 6.78
N LEU A 107 -0.20 -12.71 6.40
CA LEU A 107 0.26 -14.08 6.67
C LEU A 107 -0.58 -15.20 6.02
N THR A 108 -1.55 -14.85 5.14
CA THR A 108 -2.34 -15.81 4.34
C THR A 108 -1.65 -16.15 3.01
N THR A 109 -2.30 -16.93 2.14
CA THR A 109 -1.80 -17.22 0.78
C THR A 109 -1.84 -16.02 -0.16
N LEU A 110 -2.60 -14.98 0.19
CA LEU A 110 -2.65 -13.70 -0.54
C LEU A 110 -1.51 -12.75 -0.16
N ASP A 111 -0.63 -13.17 0.76
CA ASP A 111 0.54 -12.42 1.21
C ASP A 111 1.82 -13.05 0.64
N TRP A 112 2.74 -12.22 0.17
CA TRP A 112 4.12 -12.64 -0.09
C TRP A 112 4.89 -12.99 1.20
N LYS A 113 4.49 -12.45 2.35
CA LYS A 113 5.09 -12.72 3.67
C LYS A 113 6.57 -12.37 3.74
N TYR A 114 6.97 -11.26 3.12
CA TYR A 114 8.34 -10.79 3.24
C TYR A 114 8.68 -10.42 4.68
N LYS A 115 9.96 -10.51 5.00
CA LYS A 115 10.55 -10.03 6.25
C LYS A 115 11.84 -9.32 5.92
N ILE A 116 12.04 -8.16 6.52
CA ILE A 116 13.32 -7.45 6.39
C ILE A 116 14.42 -8.17 7.17
N GLU A 117 15.68 -7.97 6.79
CA GLU A 117 16.84 -8.44 7.57
C GLU A 117 16.90 -7.75 8.94
N ALA A 118 17.40 -8.47 9.94
CA ALA A 118 17.49 -7.94 11.30
C ALA A 118 18.59 -6.89 11.40
N THR A 119 18.38 -5.90 12.28
CA THR A 119 19.38 -4.89 12.65
C THR A 119 19.32 -4.69 14.16
N ASP A 120 20.32 -4.02 14.73
CA ASP A 120 20.36 -3.59 16.13
C ASP A 120 19.60 -2.26 16.38
N LYS A 121 18.99 -1.69 15.33
CA LYS A 121 18.40 -0.34 15.37
C LYS A 121 16.88 -0.31 15.40
N ALA A 122 16.20 -1.31 14.87
CA ALA A 122 14.74 -1.29 14.65
C ALA A 122 14.11 -2.67 14.88
N CYS A 123 12.79 -2.68 15.10
CA CYS A 123 11.99 -3.89 15.27
C CYS A 123 12.47 -4.79 16.43
N LEU A 124 13.09 -4.20 17.47
CA LEU A 124 13.77 -4.96 18.54
C LEU A 124 12.80 -5.77 19.40
N ALA A 125 11.51 -5.41 19.44
CA ALA A 125 10.46 -6.17 20.11
C ALA A 125 9.78 -7.23 19.21
N MET A 126 10.19 -7.37 17.95
CA MET A 126 9.60 -8.30 16.99
C MET A 126 10.34 -9.64 16.97
N LYS A 127 9.64 -10.71 16.60
CA LYS A 127 10.18 -12.07 16.56
C LYS A 127 11.39 -12.15 15.63
N GLY A 128 12.54 -12.49 16.22
CA GLY A 128 13.82 -12.56 15.52
C GLY A 128 14.43 -11.20 15.17
N GLY A 129 13.96 -10.09 15.76
CA GLY A 129 14.44 -8.74 15.47
C GLY A 129 14.09 -8.26 14.06
N ARG A 130 13.03 -8.81 13.46
CA ARG A 130 12.64 -8.56 12.06
C ARG A 130 11.21 -8.05 11.97
N CYS A 131 11.00 -6.94 11.27
CA CYS A 131 9.66 -6.50 10.91
C CYS A 131 9.09 -7.38 9.79
N ASN A 132 7.80 -7.70 9.90
CA ASN A 132 7.03 -8.28 8.79
C ASN A 132 6.76 -7.19 7.75
N TRP A 133 6.94 -7.53 6.47
CA TRP A 133 6.66 -6.69 5.30
C TRP A 133 5.61 -7.37 4.40
N PRO A 134 4.34 -7.41 4.82
CA PRO A 134 3.26 -7.96 4.03
C PRO A 134 3.14 -7.27 2.67
N ARG A 135 2.91 -8.04 1.61
CA ARG A 135 2.62 -7.53 0.26
C ARG A 135 1.56 -8.37 -0.41
N GLY A 136 0.61 -7.73 -1.08
CA GLY A 136 -0.47 -8.41 -1.79
C GLY A 136 0.07 -9.24 -2.95
N LYS A 137 -0.22 -10.54 -2.91
CA LYS A 137 -0.02 -11.53 -3.98
C LYS A 137 -1.41 -11.96 -4.46
N VAL A 138 -2.05 -11.08 -5.21
CA VAL A 138 -3.45 -11.17 -5.65
C VAL A 138 -3.66 -10.17 -6.78
N ILE A 139 -4.62 -10.39 -7.68
CA ILE A 139 -4.99 -9.38 -8.67
C ILE A 139 -5.47 -8.10 -7.97
N GLY A 140 -4.98 -6.93 -8.39
CA GLY A 140 -5.07 -5.65 -7.67
C GLY A 140 -3.89 -5.41 -6.70
N GLY A 141 -3.09 -6.43 -6.42
CA GLY A 141 -1.90 -6.39 -5.57
C GLY A 141 -2.20 -5.83 -4.18
N SER A 142 -1.34 -4.96 -3.66
CA SER A 142 -1.56 -4.40 -2.33
C SER A 142 -2.72 -3.42 -2.21
N SER A 143 -3.40 -3.01 -3.29
CA SER A 143 -4.65 -2.26 -3.14
C SER A 143 -5.77 -3.11 -2.48
N VAL A 144 -5.70 -4.43 -2.66
CA VAL A 144 -6.56 -5.43 -2.01
C VAL A 144 -6.20 -5.60 -0.53
N PHE A 145 -4.95 -5.35 -0.19
CA PHE A 145 -4.35 -5.66 1.11
C PHE A 145 -4.23 -4.45 2.04
N ASN A 146 -4.22 -3.24 1.47
CA ASN A 146 -3.96 -2.00 2.20
C ASN A 146 -5.09 -1.63 3.16
N TYR A 147 -4.93 -0.51 3.85
CA TYR A 147 -5.95 0.04 4.74
C TYR A 147 -6.84 1.08 4.03
N MET A 148 -6.94 1.02 2.70
CA MET A 148 -7.78 1.85 1.83
C MET A 148 -7.53 3.37 1.88
N LEU A 149 -6.64 3.83 2.75
CA LEU A 149 -6.33 5.23 2.98
C LEU A 149 -5.98 5.96 1.69
N TYR A 150 -6.71 7.04 1.40
CA TYR A 150 -6.53 7.85 0.20
C TYR A 150 -5.82 9.16 0.53
N VAL A 151 -4.51 9.19 0.26
CA VAL A 151 -3.62 10.33 0.43
C VAL A 151 -2.80 10.48 -0.85
N ARG A 152 -2.70 11.70 -1.38
CA ARG A 152 -1.98 11.99 -2.63
C ARG A 152 -0.53 12.40 -2.41
N GLY A 153 -0.11 12.73 -1.19
CA GLY A 153 1.20 13.35 -0.95
C GLY A 153 1.12 14.88 -0.92
N ASN A 154 2.27 15.53 -0.72
CA ASN A 154 2.40 16.97 -0.76
C ASN A 154 2.81 17.44 -2.17
N LYS A 155 2.37 18.63 -2.59
CA LYS A 155 2.82 19.23 -3.86
C LYS A 155 4.36 19.33 -3.97
N GLN A 156 5.02 19.63 -2.85
CA GLN A 156 6.47 19.77 -2.78
C GLN A 156 7.21 18.46 -3.08
N ASP A 157 6.59 17.29 -2.86
CA ASP A 157 7.20 16.01 -3.21
C ASP A 157 7.40 15.90 -4.73
N TYR A 158 6.38 16.30 -5.49
CA TYR A 158 6.33 16.19 -6.94
C TYR A 158 7.16 17.26 -7.64
N ASP A 159 7.07 18.50 -7.14
CA ASP A 159 7.94 19.59 -7.60
C ASP A 159 9.41 19.26 -7.31
N HIS A 160 9.69 18.57 -6.19
CA HIS A 160 11.03 18.05 -5.92
C HIS A 160 11.43 17.00 -6.97
N TRP A 161 10.57 16.02 -7.30
CA TRP A 161 10.88 15.05 -8.35
C TRP A 161 11.23 15.73 -9.68
N GLU A 162 10.47 16.77 -10.06
CA GLU A 162 10.76 17.54 -11.27
C GLU A 162 12.10 18.27 -11.19
N SER A 163 12.39 18.95 -10.06
CA SER A 163 13.67 19.63 -9.84
C SER A 163 14.89 18.70 -9.86
N LEU A 164 14.70 17.40 -9.59
CA LEU A 164 15.73 16.37 -9.73
C LEU A 164 15.99 15.98 -11.20
N GLY A 165 15.43 16.71 -12.17
CA GLY A 165 15.63 16.48 -13.61
C GLY A 165 14.58 15.56 -14.25
N ASN A 166 13.38 15.46 -13.66
CA ASN A 166 12.29 14.62 -14.17
C ASN A 166 11.13 15.48 -14.71
N PRO A 167 11.27 16.07 -15.91
CA PRO A 167 10.28 17.00 -16.45
C PRO A 167 8.88 16.39 -16.57
N GLY A 168 7.88 17.20 -16.26
CA GLY A 168 6.46 16.85 -16.29
C GLY A 168 5.99 16.07 -15.07
N TRP A 169 6.85 15.80 -14.08
CA TRP A 169 6.49 15.17 -12.80
C TRP A 169 6.16 16.17 -11.69
N GLY A 170 6.13 17.47 -11.99
CA GLY A 170 5.68 18.52 -11.07
C GLY A 170 4.20 18.38 -10.69
N TYR A 171 3.81 19.03 -9.58
CA TYR A 171 2.48 18.85 -8.98
C TYR A 171 1.35 19.19 -9.95
N ASN A 172 1.49 20.27 -10.72
CA ASN A 172 0.46 20.72 -11.66
C ASN A 172 0.12 19.64 -12.70
N GLN A 173 1.13 18.91 -13.18
CA GLN A 173 0.96 17.85 -14.16
C GLN A 173 0.42 16.56 -13.51
N VAL A 174 0.89 16.20 -12.31
CA VAL A 174 0.42 14.96 -11.66
C VAL A 174 -0.98 15.11 -11.04
N LEU A 175 -1.41 16.32 -10.68
CA LEU A 175 -2.76 16.60 -10.17
C LEU A 175 -3.84 16.20 -11.18
N TYR A 176 -3.58 16.42 -12.48
CA TYR A 176 -4.47 15.94 -13.55
C TYR A 176 -4.71 14.43 -13.44
N TYR A 177 -3.65 13.65 -13.24
CA TYR A 177 -3.73 12.18 -13.16
C TYR A 177 -4.38 11.67 -11.88
N PHE A 178 -4.18 12.36 -10.75
CA PHE A 178 -4.96 12.09 -9.54
C PHE A 178 -6.45 12.27 -9.79
N LYS A 179 -6.84 13.39 -10.42
CA LYS A 179 -8.24 13.69 -10.76
C LYS A 179 -8.82 12.72 -11.79
N LYS A 180 -8.04 12.31 -12.80
CA LYS A 180 -8.46 11.38 -13.86
C LYS A 180 -8.96 10.04 -13.31
N SER A 181 -8.32 9.51 -12.28
CA SER A 181 -8.75 8.26 -11.64
C SER A 181 -9.89 8.45 -10.64
N GLU A 182 -10.05 9.64 -10.07
CA GLU A 182 -10.88 9.86 -8.88
C GLU A 182 -12.37 9.96 -9.17
N ASP A 183 -13.15 9.29 -8.33
CA ASP A 183 -14.59 9.44 -8.22
C ASP A 183 -14.96 9.76 -6.76
N ASN A 184 -14.77 11.03 -6.38
CA ASN A 184 -14.97 11.47 -4.99
C ASN A 184 -16.46 11.63 -4.66
N ARG A 185 -16.96 10.88 -3.68
CA ARG A 185 -18.38 10.91 -3.28
C ARG A 185 -18.67 11.80 -2.09
N ASN A 186 -17.67 12.52 -1.55
CA ASN A 186 -17.89 13.47 -0.46
C ASN A 186 -18.50 14.78 -0.99
N PRO A 187 -19.74 15.14 -0.63
CA PRO A 187 -20.45 16.27 -1.25
C PRO A 187 -19.74 17.61 -1.10
N TYR A 188 -19.07 17.83 0.04
CA TYR A 188 -18.37 19.08 0.35
C TYR A 188 -17.08 19.29 -0.46
N LEU A 189 -16.61 18.28 -1.21
CA LEU A 189 -15.43 18.37 -2.08
C LEU A 189 -15.76 18.47 -3.57
N GLN A 190 -17.02 18.32 -3.97
CA GLN A 190 -17.41 18.27 -5.38
C GLN A 190 -17.04 19.54 -6.17
N ARG A 191 -16.95 20.70 -5.50
CA ARG A 191 -16.58 21.99 -6.10
C ARG A 191 -15.10 22.35 -5.92
N SER A 192 -14.32 21.50 -5.28
CA SER A 192 -12.89 21.74 -5.07
C SER A 192 -12.14 21.60 -6.40
N PRO A 193 -11.24 22.54 -6.77
CA PRO A 193 -10.42 22.40 -7.97
C PRO A 193 -9.45 21.21 -7.88
N TYR A 194 -9.23 20.69 -6.67
CA TYR A 194 -8.35 19.55 -6.40
C TYR A 194 -9.05 18.20 -6.59
N HIS A 195 -10.38 18.14 -6.68
CA HIS A 195 -11.11 16.87 -6.77
C HIS A 195 -11.84 16.69 -8.10
N ALA A 196 -12.19 15.44 -8.39
CA ALA A 196 -12.99 15.07 -9.55
C ALA A 196 -14.00 13.96 -9.21
N THR A 197 -14.98 13.83 -10.08
CA THR A 197 -16.00 12.77 -10.07
C THR A 197 -16.02 12.07 -11.41
N GLY A 198 -16.48 10.81 -11.45
CA GLY A 198 -16.63 10.04 -12.69
C GLY A 198 -15.42 9.19 -13.10
N GLY A 199 -14.29 9.26 -12.38
CA GLY A 199 -13.19 8.31 -12.53
C GLY A 199 -13.55 6.88 -12.10
N TYR A 200 -12.63 5.94 -12.29
CA TYR A 200 -12.86 4.54 -11.93
C TYR A 200 -12.68 4.22 -10.44
N LEU A 201 -11.92 5.05 -9.71
CA LEU A 201 -11.57 4.83 -8.31
C LEU A 201 -12.51 5.62 -7.39
N THR A 202 -13.45 4.93 -6.76
CA THR A 202 -14.38 5.58 -5.81
C THR A 202 -13.65 5.94 -4.52
N VAL A 203 -13.73 7.20 -4.12
CA VAL A 203 -13.13 7.76 -2.90
C VAL A 203 -14.21 8.38 -2.04
N GLN A 204 -14.27 8.00 -0.76
CA GLN A 204 -15.22 8.58 0.19
C GLN A 204 -14.79 8.36 1.65
N GLU A 205 -15.38 9.13 2.56
CA GLU A 205 -15.37 8.78 3.98
C GLU A 205 -16.10 7.45 4.24
N SER A 206 -15.67 6.75 5.29
CA SER A 206 -16.39 5.57 5.79
C SER A 206 -17.80 5.98 6.28
N PRO A 207 -18.85 5.22 5.94
CA PRO A 207 -20.21 5.47 6.43
C PRO A 207 -20.37 5.33 7.95
N TRP A 208 -19.38 4.76 8.65
CA TRP A 208 -19.37 4.58 10.08
C TRP A 208 -18.08 5.14 10.68
N LYS A 209 -18.19 5.77 11.86
CA LYS A 209 -17.06 6.31 12.61
C LYS A 209 -17.36 6.37 14.10
N THR A 210 -16.33 6.25 14.94
CA THR A 210 -16.45 6.46 16.38
C THR A 210 -16.51 7.95 16.73
N PRO A 211 -17.00 8.34 17.93
CA PRO A 211 -16.86 9.72 18.41
C PRO A 211 -15.41 10.14 18.65
N LEU A 212 -14.46 9.20 18.72
CA LEU A 212 -13.05 9.49 18.99
C LEU A 212 -12.38 10.21 17.82
N VAL A 213 -12.76 9.93 16.57
CA VAL A 213 -12.19 10.68 15.43
C VAL A 213 -12.68 12.13 15.39
N VAL A 214 -13.92 12.39 15.81
CA VAL A 214 -14.44 13.76 15.92
C VAL A 214 -13.67 14.52 16.98
N ALA A 215 -13.40 13.88 18.13
CA ALA A 215 -12.55 14.44 19.17
C ALA A 215 -11.11 14.65 18.72
N PHE A 216 -10.56 13.74 17.91
CA PHE A 216 -9.22 13.86 17.33
C PHE A 216 -9.09 15.10 16.45
N VAL A 217 -10.05 15.36 15.56
CA VAL A 217 -10.07 16.57 14.73
C VAL A 217 -10.21 17.83 15.61
N GLN A 218 -11.11 17.79 16.60
CA GLN A 218 -11.29 18.92 17.52
C GLN A 218 -10.03 19.20 18.36
N ALA A 219 -9.29 18.17 18.77
CA ALA A 219 -8.04 18.31 19.49
C ALA A 219 -6.96 18.99 18.61
N GLY A 220 -6.94 18.70 17.31
CA GLY A 220 -6.12 19.43 16.35
C GLY A 220 -6.43 20.93 16.34
N ILE A 221 -7.72 21.28 16.34
CA ILE A 221 -8.18 22.69 16.42
C ILE A 221 -7.75 23.36 17.73
N GLU A 222 -7.89 22.69 18.86
CA GLU A 222 -7.43 23.21 20.15
C GLU A 222 -5.91 23.44 20.21
N LEU A 223 -5.14 22.68 19.43
CA LEU A 223 -3.69 22.81 19.29
C LEU A 223 -3.26 23.82 18.22
N GLY A 224 -4.21 24.51 17.57
CA GLY A 224 -3.95 25.55 16.57
C GLY A 224 -3.82 25.04 15.13
N TYR A 225 -4.19 23.79 14.85
CA TYR A 225 -4.30 23.26 13.48
C TYR A 225 -5.71 23.45 12.92
N GLU A 226 -5.87 23.34 11.61
CA GLU A 226 -7.19 23.38 10.96
C GLU A 226 -7.73 21.99 10.67
N ASN A 227 -9.06 21.86 10.69
CA ASN A 227 -9.76 20.76 10.04
C ASN A 227 -9.84 21.06 8.53
N ARG A 228 -9.12 20.31 7.69
CA ARG A 228 -9.05 20.59 6.25
C ARG A 228 -8.87 19.34 5.41
N ASP A 229 -9.15 19.49 4.12
CA ASP A 229 -8.83 18.48 3.12
C ASP A 229 -7.30 18.43 2.88
N ILE A 230 -6.66 17.35 3.35
CA ILE A 230 -5.22 17.13 3.20
C ILE A 230 -4.79 16.89 1.75
N ASN A 231 -5.73 16.56 0.86
CA ASN A 231 -5.49 16.36 -0.58
C ASN A 231 -5.78 17.62 -1.40
N GLY A 232 -6.10 18.74 -0.73
CA GLY A 232 -6.45 20.03 -1.31
C GLY A 232 -5.27 20.97 -1.45
N GLU A 233 -5.50 22.27 -1.19
CA GLU A 233 -4.49 23.33 -1.34
C GLU A 233 -3.32 23.20 -0.37
N LYS A 234 -3.61 22.80 0.88
CA LYS A 234 -2.65 22.66 1.97
C LYS A 234 -2.82 21.33 2.68
N GLN A 235 -1.71 20.69 3.03
CA GLN A 235 -1.70 19.39 3.67
C GLN A 235 -1.68 19.47 5.21
N THR A 236 -0.99 20.44 5.80
CA THR A 236 -0.86 20.55 7.26
C THR A 236 -2.23 20.74 7.91
N GLY A 237 -2.65 19.85 8.80
CA GLY A 237 -3.97 19.87 9.40
C GLY A 237 -4.47 18.50 9.84
N PHE A 238 -5.69 18.46 10.35
CA PHE A 238 -6.37 17.25 10.82
C PHE A 238 -7.59 16.98 9.94
N MET A 239 -7.93 15.70 9.73
CA MET A 239 -9.17 15.32 9.05
C MET A 239 -9.64 13.93 9.40
N ILE A 240 -10.91 13.67 9.13
CA ILE A 240 -11.47 12.32 9.09
C ILE A 240 -10.95 11.63 7.82
N SER A 241 -10.56 10.37 7.93
CA SER A 241 -9.95 9.63 6.85
C SER A 241 -10.91 9.39 5.68
N GLN A 242 -10.46 9.72 4.48
CA GLN A 242 -11.03 9.20 3.25
C GLN A 242 -10.33 7.90 2.85
N GLY A 243 -11.07 7.04 2.16
CA GLY A 243 -10.53 5.82 1.60
C GLY A 243 -11.13 5.44 0.25
N THR A 244 -10.45 4.51 -0.42
CA THR A 244 -10.90 3.88 -1.65
C THR A 244 -11.95 2.82 -1.33
N ILE A 245 -13.20 3.25 -1.13
CA ILE A 245 -14.34 2.40 -0.82
C ILE A 245 -15.52 2.72 -1.74
N ARG A 246 -16.31 1.69 -2.07
CA ARG A 246 -17.51 1.78 -2.90
C ARG A 246 -18.61 0.98 -2.20
N ARG A 247 -19.75 1.62 -1.90
CA ARG A 247 -20.90 0.98 -1.22
C ARG A 247 -20.49 0.32 0.11
N GLY A 248 -19.60 0.96 0.88
CA GLY A 248 -19.09 0.44 2.16
C GLY A 248 -18.05 -0.67 2.06
N SER A 249 -17.77 -1.19 0.86
CA SER A 249 -16.76 -2.23 0.60
C SER A 249 -15.49 -1.63 0.02
N ARG A 250 -14.37 -2.35 0.12
CA ARG A 250 -13.10 -1.97 -0.52
C ARG A 250 -13.26 -1.79 -2.03
N CYS A 251 -12.76 -0.68 -2.55
CA CYS A 251 -12.55 -0.44 -3.98
C CYS A 251 -11.06 -0.61 -4.30
N SER A 252 -10.64 -1.83 -4.61
CA SER A 252 -9.28 -2.14 -5.07
C SER A 252 -9.07 -1.66 -6.51
N THR A 253 -7.82 -1.67 -6.98
CA THR A 253 -7.53 -1.35 -8.38
C THR A 253 -8.02 -2.44 -9.34
N ALA A 254 -8.10 -3.69 -8.90
CA ALA A 254 -8.72 -4.75 -9.69
C ALA A 254 -10.23 -4.47 -9.90
N LYS A 255 -10.96 -4.10 -8.85
CA LYS A 255 -12.36 -3.67 -8.99
C LYS A 255 -12.55 -2.44 -9.85
N ALA A 256 -11.81 -1.38 -9.54
CA ALA A 256 -11.93 -0.11 -10.26
C ALA A 256 -11.57 -0.25 -11.75
N PHE A 257 -10.41 -0.84 -12.05
CA PHE A 257 -9.81 -0.74 -13.38
C PHE A 257 -9.88 -2.02 -14.21
N LEU A 258 -9.92 -3.21 -13.61
CA LEU A 258 -9.89 -4.48 -14.35
C LEU A 258 -11.28 -5.09 -14.53
N ARG A 259 -12.11 -5.16 -13.46
CA ARG A 259 -13.44 -5.78 -13.55
C ARG A 259 -14.35 -5.06 -14.54
N SER A 260 -14.28 -3.73 -14.55
CA SER A 260 -14.98 -2.86 -15.50
C SER A 260 -14.65 -3.12 -16.98
N ILE A 261 -13.50 -3.73 -17.27
CA ILE A 261 -13.03 -3.98 -18.64
C ILE A 261 -12.94 -5.46 -19.01
N ARG A 262 -13.41 -6.36 -18.13
CA ARG A 262 -13.23 -7.82 -18.25
C ARG A 262 -13.76 -8.43 -19.54
N LEU A 263 -14.68 -7.75 -20.23
CA LEU A 263 -15.30 -8.18 -21.48
C LEU A 263 -14.60 -7.65 -22.73
N ARG A 264 -13.57 -6.79 -22.59
CA ARG A 264 -12.78 -6.32 -23.73
C ARG A 264 -12.04 -7.50 -24.36
N LYS A 265 -12.10 -7.63 -25.69
CA LYS A 265 -11.56 -8.78 -26.43
C LYS A 265 -10.03 -8.74 -26.58
N ASN A 266 -9.42 -7.56 -26.43
CA ASN A 266 -8.00 -7.30 -26.66
C ASN A 266 -7.15 -7.31 -25.36
N ILE A 267 -7.71 -7.75 -24.23
CA ILE A 267 -6.97 -7.94 -22.97
C ILE A 267 -7.08 -9.38 -22.49
N HIS A 268 -5.94 -9.99 -22.18
CA HIS A 268 -5.86 -11.27 -21.49
C HIS A 268 -5.33 -11.04 -20.07
N THR A 269 -6.06 -11.53 -19.08
CA THR A 269 -5.58 -11.61 -17.69
C THR A 269 -5.19 -13.06 -17.39
N ALA A 270 -4.00 -13.25 -16.84
CA ALA A 270 -3.47 -14.56 -16.47
C ALA A 270 -3.05 -14.54 -15.00
N MET A 271 -3.87 -15.13 -14.15
CA MET A 271 -3.61 -15.29 -12.73
C MET A 271 -2.72 -16.51 -12.46
N ASN A 272 -2.18 -16.61 -11.25
CA ASN A 272 -1.26 -17.67 -10.83
C ASN A 272 -0.06 -17.85 -11.78
N SER A 273 0.41 -16.74 -12.35
CA SER A 273 1.47 -16.65 -13.36
C SER A 273 2.68 -15.92 -12.79
N HIS A 274 3.63 -16.68 -12.25
CA HIS A 274 4.82 -16.13 -11.60
C HIS A 274 5.91 -15.86 -12.66
N VAL A 275 6.13 -14.59 -12.99
CA VAL A 275 7.21 -14.17 -13.91
C VAL A 275 8.57 -14.38 -13.27
N THR A 276 9.44 -15.13 -13.94
CA THR A 276 10.77 -15.51 -13.44
C THR A 276 11.86 -14.58 -13.96
N ARG A 277 11.74 -14.09 -15.20
CA ARG A 277 12.66 -13.14 -15.82
C ARG A 277 12.06 -12.53 -17.10
N ILE A 278 12.63 -11.42 -17.52
CA ILE A 278 12.41 -10.79 -18.82
C ILE A 278 13.40 -11.42 -19.81
N VAL A 279 12.93 -11.70 -21.02
CA VAL A 279 13.77 -12.21 -22.11
C VAL A 279 14.29 -11.02 -22.89
N ILE A 280 15.60 -10.84 -22.89
CA ILE A 280 16.30 -9.73 -23.55
C ILE A 280 17.18 -10.33 -24.65
N ASP A 281 17.10 -9.73 -25.84
CA ASP A 281 18.05 -10.01 -26.91
C ASP A 281 19.36 -9.26 -26.63
N PRO A 282 20.47 -9.97 -26.37
CA PRO A 282 21.75 -9.34 -26.00
C PRO A 282 22.41 -8.60 -27.17
N LEU A 283 22.01 -8.86 -28.43
CA LEU A 283 22.56 -8.18 -29.59
C LEU A 283 21.88 -6.83 -29.82
N THR A 284 20.55 -6.80 -29.70
CA THR A 284 19.75 -5.58 -29.95
C THR A 284 19.48 -4.79 -28.67
N MET A 285 19.83 -5.35 -27.50
CA MET A 285 19.51 -4.80 -26.18
C MET A 285 18.02 -4.46 -26.04
N ARG A 286 17.15 -5.35 -26.53
CA ARG A 286 15.69 -5.18 -26.52
C ARG A 286 15.01 -6.26 -25.69
N ALA A 287 14.05 -5.86 -24.85
CA ALA A 287 13.14 -6.81 -24.21
C ALA A 287 12.15 -7.35 -25.25
N ILE A 288 12.17 -8.67 -25.46
CA ILE A 288 11.41 -9.35 -26.52
C ILE A 288 10.30 -10.26 -25.98
N GLY A 289 10.20 -10.41 -24.66
CA GLY A 289 9.19 -11.25 -24.02
C GLY A 289 9.47 -11.51 -22.55
N VAL A 290 8.70 -12.43 -21.98
CA VAL A 290 8.81 -12.82 -20.57
C VAL A 290 8.77 -14.32 -20.42
N GLU A 291 9.51 -14.83 -19.45
CA GLU A 291 9.43 -16.20 -18.98
C GLU A 291 8.66 -16.24 -17.66
N PHE A 292 7.74 -17.17 -17.51
CA PHE A 292 6.95 -17.33 -16.29
C PHE A 292 6.55 -18.77 -16.04
N VAL A 293 6.17 -19.07 -14.81
CA VAL A 293 5.62 -20.36 -14.40
C VAL A 293 4.14 -20.21 -14.07
N ARG A 294 3.29 -21.02 -14.72
CA ARG A 294 1.85 -21.08 -14.49
C ARG A 294 1.42 -22.54 -14.46
N ASN A 295 0.67 -22.96 -13.44
CA ASN A 295 0.23 -24.35 -13.24
C ASN A 295 1.38 -25.36 -13.32
N GLY A 296 2.54 -25.03 -12.72
CA GLY A 296 3.75 -25.87 -12.73
C GLY A 296 4.48 -25.96 -14.07
N ARG A 297 4.01 -25.27 -15.11
CA ARG A 297 4.65 -25.27 -16.44
C ARG A 297 5.34 -23.94 -16.72
N ARG A 298 6.58 -24.02 -17.20
CA ARG A 298 7.32 -22.87 -17.72
C ARG A 298 6.75 -22.49 -19.10
N GLN A 299 6.51 -21.20 -19.30
CA GLN A 299 5.98 -20.63 -20.53
C GLN A 299 6.79 -19.39 -20.91
N ILE A 300 6.86 -19.12 -22.21
CA ILE A 300 7.46 -17.90 -22.76
C ILE A 300 6.44 -17.26 -23.68
N VAL A 301 6.23 -15.96 -23.51
CA VAL A 301 5.35 -15.15 -24.37
C VAL A 301 6.14 -13.93 -24.87
N ARG A 302 5.99 -13.61 -26.16
CA ARG A 302 6.73 -12.52 -26.80
C ARG A 302 5.99 -11.18 -26.73
N ALA A 303 6.75 -10.10 -26.60
CA ALA A 303 6.24 -8.73 -26.68
C ALA A 303 6.66 -8.11 -28.02
N ARG A 304 5.70 -7.64 -28.81
CA ARG A 304 5.96 -6.92 -30.07
C ARG A 304 6.42 -5.49 -29.81
N LYS A 305 5.81 -4.81 -28.82
CA LYS A 305 6.11 -3.41 -28.48
C LYS A 305 6.91 -3.29 -27.21
N GLU A 306 6.31 -3.50 -26.04
CA GLU A 306 6.99 -3.31 -24.76
C GLU A 306 6.62 -4.36 -23.71
N VAL A 307 7.59 -4.68 -22.87
CA VAL A 307 7.39 -5.30 -21.56
C VAL A 307 7.34 -4.20 -20.51
N ILE A 308 6.31 -4.23 -19.66
CA ILE A 308 6.05 -3.22 -18.63
C ILE A 308 6.08 -3.91 -17.28
N LEU A 309 7.03 -3.52 -16.44
CA LEU A 309 7.21 -4.09 -15.11
C LEU A 309 6.45 -3.25 -14.07
N SER A 310 5.48 -3.87 -13.41
CA SER A 310 4.62 -3.28 -12.39
C SER A 310 4.47 -4.18 -11.15
N ALA A 311 5.55 -4.91 -10.82
CA ALA A 311 5.58 -5.88 -9.73
C ALA A 311 5.84 -5.23 -8.34
N GLY A 312 5.99 -3.90 -8.28
CA GLY A 312 6.19 -3.12 -7.06
C GLY A 312 7.65 -3.06 -6.59
N ALA A 313 7.91 -2.24 -5.58
CA ALA A 313 9.25 -1.89 -5.10
C ALA A 313 10.08 -3.04 -4.46
N ILE A 314 9.59 -4.28 -4.49
CA ILE A 314 10.34 -5.46 -4.04
C ILE A 314 10.55 -6.41 -5.20
N ASN A 315 9.48 -6.77 -5.92
CA ASN A 315 9.58 -7.76 -6.99
C ASN A 315 10.06 -7.16 -8.31
N SER A 316 9.83 -5.88 -8.60
CA SER A 316 10.38 -5.23 -9.80
C SER A 316 11.91 -5.24 -9.84
N PRO A 317 12.64 -4.76 -8.80
CA PRO A 317 14.10 -4.88 -8.80
C PRO A 317 14.57 -6.35 -8.79
N GLN A 318 13.84 -7.26 -8.15
CA GLN A 318 14.16 -8.69 -8.18
C GLN A 318 14.11 -9.25 -9.61
N ILE A 319 13.03 -8.98 -10.35
CA ILE A 319 12.85 -9.47 -11.73
C ILE A 319 13.89 -8.84 -12.66
N LEU A 320 14.20 -7.55 -12.52
CA LEU A 320 15.28 -6.90 -13.28
C LEU A 320 16.62 -7.60 -13.05
N MET A 321 16.99 -7.81 -11.78
CA MET A 321 18.25 -8.49 -11.44
C MET A 321 18.29 -9.94 -11.95
N LEU A 322 17.19 -10.70 -11.82
CA LEU A 322 17.06 -12.05 -12.39
C LEU A 322 17.16 -12.08 -13.92
N SER A 323 16.91 -10.94 -14.57
CA SER A 323 17.04 -10.74 -16.01
C SER A 323 18.42 -10.21 -16.41
N GLY A 324 19.38 -10.12 -15.48
CA GLY A 324 20.73 -9.60 -15.75
C GLY A 324 20.85 -8.08 -15.77
N ILE A 325 19.83 -7.34 -15.28
CA ILE A 325 19.85 -5.88 -15.16
C ILE A 325 19.97 -5.51 -13.68
N GLY A 326 21.11 -4.96 -13.26
CA GLY A 326 21.34 -4.59 -11.88
C GLY A 326 22.84 -4.49 -11.53
N PRO A 327 23.19 -4.34 -10.24
CA PRO A 327 24.57 -4.07 -9.84
C PRO A 327 25.49 -5.23 -10.25
N LYS A 328 26.46 -4.94 -11.13
CA LYS A 328 27.33 -5.94 -11.77
C LYS A 328 27.96 -6.92 -10.78
N GLU A 329 28.59 -6.41 -9.72
CA GLU A 329 29.27 -7.23 -8.71
C GLU A 329 28.31 -8.21 -8.03
N HIS A 330 27.10 -7.76 -7.71
CA HIS A 330 26.08 -8.60 -7.07
C HIS A 330 25.56 -9.68 -7.99
N LEU A 331 25.27 -9.34 -9.25
CA LEU A 331 24.82 -10.30 -10.25
C LEU A 331 25.86 -11.39 -10.49
N GLN A 332 27.14 -11.02 -10.60
CA GLN A 332 28.25 -11.95 -10.72
C GLN A 332 28.35 -12.86 -9.49
N HIS A 333 28.22 -12.31 -8.28
CA HIS A 333 28.25 -13.07 -7.03
C HIS A 333 27.16 -14.14 -6.95
N VAL A 334 25.94 -13.86 -7.44
CA VAL A 334 24.84 -14.84 -7.44
C VAL A 334 24.76 -15.68 -8.73
N GLY A 335 25.77 -15.60 -9.60
CA GLY A 335 25.89 -16.43 -10.81
C GLY A 335 24.94 -16.04 -11.95
N ILE A 336 24.56 -14.76 -12.06
CA ILE A 336 23.71 -14.25 -13.14
C ILE A 336 24.56 -13.46 -14.15
N PRO A 337 24.47 -13.77 -15.46
CA PRO A 337 25.12 -12.99 -16.50
C PRO A 337 24.64 -11.53 -16.50
N VAL A 338 25.59 -10.60 -16.55
CA VAL A 338 25.30 -9.16 -16.56
C VAL A 338 24.97 -8.71 -17.98
N ILE A 339 23.73 -8.27 -18.19
CA ILE A 339 23.26 -7.65 -19.43
C ILE A 339 23.47 -6.14 -19.35
N LYS A 340 23.08 -5.53 -18.21
CA LYS A 340 23.24 -4.10 -17.99
C LYS A 340 23.51 -3.81 -16.53
N ASP A 341 24.61 -3.09 -16.29
CA ASP A 341 24.96 -2.58 -14.96
C ASP A 341 24.15 -1.32 -14.66
N LEU A 342 23.29 -1.40 -13.63
CA LEU A 342 22.44 -0.32 -13.14
C LEU A 342 22.26 -0.46 -11.63
N GLN A 343 21.99 0.64 -10.93
CA GLN A 343 21.77 0.66 -9.47
C GLN A 343 20.37 0.12 -9.06
N VAL A 344 19.96 -1.00 -9.65
CA VAL A 344 18.70 -1.69 -9.32
C VAL A 344 18.75 -2.23 -7.90
N GLY A 345 17.67 -2.00 -7.15
CA GLY A 345 17.54 -2.45 -5.76
C GLY A 345 18.10 -1.45 -4.74
N GLU A 346 18.77 -0.39 -5.18
CA GLU A 346 19.25 0.69 -4.29
C GLU A 346 18.15 1.70 -3.95
N ASN A 347 18.42 2.65 -3.05
CA ASN A 347 17.49 3.75 -2.71
C ASN A 347 16.11 3.28 -2.18
N LEU A 348 16.05 2.10 -1.54
CA LEU A 348 14.83 1.64 -0.88
C LEU A 348 14.46 2.63 0.24
N GLN A 349 13.24 3.14 0.16
CA GLN A 349 12.66 4.05 1.15
C GLN A 349 11.33 3.47 1.61
N ASP A 350 10.98 3.68 2.88
CA ASP A 350 9.69 3.29 3.42
C ASP A 350 9.33 4.18 4.61
N HIS A 351 8.04 4.45 4.79
CA HIS A 351 7.54 5.19 5.93
C HIS A 351 7.59 4.32 7.19
N ILE A 352 8.34 4.78 8.18
CA ILE A 352 8.51 4.13 9.48
C ILE A 352 8.02 5.05 10.60
N GLY A 353 7.47 4.46 11.66
CA GLY A 353 6.93 5.22 12.79
C GLY A 353 6.95 4.49 14.11
N MET A 354 6.30 5.12 15.10
CA MET A 354 6.11 4.55 16.43
C MET A 354 4.82 3.74 16.49
N GLY A 355 4.95 2.43 16.74
CA GLY A 355 3.81 1.59 17.08
C GLY A 355 3.55 1.56 18.58
N GLY A 356 2.31 1.21 18.96
CA GLY A 356 1.99 0.85 20.35
C GLY A 356 1.92 2.03 21.33
N LEU A 357 1.79 3.27 20.86
CA LEU A 357 1.44 4.42 21.68
C LEU A 357 -0.06 4.38 22.02
N THR A 358 -0.38 3.82 23.18
CA THR A 358 -1.75 3.50 23.60
C THR A 358 -2.27 4.49 24.63
N PHE A 359 -3.53 4.90 24.47
CA PHE A 359 -4.27 5.72 25.42
C PHE A 359 -5.52 4.95 25.90
N LEU A 360 -5.65 4.78 27.21
CA LEU A 360 -6.82 4.20 27.88
C LEU A 360 -7.95 5.22 27.94
N ILE A 361 -9.19 4.77 27.80
CA ILE A 361 -10.39 5.60 28.00
C ILE A 361 -11.39 4.89 28.91
N ASP A 362 -12.21 5.68 29.60
CA ASP A 362 -13.20 5.19 30.56
C ASP A 362 -14.56 4.87 29.90
N LYS A 363 -14.76 5.30 28.64
CA LYS A 363 -16.01 5.12 27.89
C LYS A 363 -15.95 3.96 26.88
N PRO A 364 -17.03 3.15 26.75
CA PRO A 364 -17.07 1.99 25.85
C PRO A 364 -17.37 2.37 24.39
N VAL A 365 -16.56 3.28 23.82
CA VAL A 365 -16.77 3.86 22.48
C VAL A 365 -15.72 3.43 21.45
N SER A 366 -14.66 2.75 21.89
CA SER A 366 -13.60 2.26 21.00
C SER A 366 -14.01 0.97 20.27
N ILE A 367 -13.16 0.49 19.37
CA ILE A 367 -13.33 -0.82 18.73
C ILE A 367 -12.65 -1.87 19.63
N VAL A 368 -13.47 -2.63 20.35
CA VAL A 368 -13.08 -3.81 21.14
C VAL A 368 -13.79 -5.03 20.55
N GLN A 369 -13.04 -6.06 20.18
CA GLN A 369 -13.58 -7.21 19.43
C GLN A 369 -14.76 -7.89 20.15
N ASP A 370 -14.67 -8.08 21.47
CA ASP A 370 -15.69 -8.77 22.27
C ASP A 370 -17.03 -8.00 22.39
N ARG A 371 -17.05 -6.70 22.06
CA ARG A 371 -18.28 -5.89 22.06
C ARG A 371 -19.21 -6.24 20.88
N PHE A 372 -18.66 -6.86 19.86
CA PHE A 372 -19.28 -6.97 18.55
C PHE A 372 -19.87 -8.36 18.31
N GLN A 373 -21.20 -8.44 18.19
CA GLN A 373 -21.91 -9.67 17.83
C GLN A 373 -21.82 -9.92 16.32
N ALA A 374 -21.34 -11.10 15.92
CA ALA A 374 -21.03 -11.42 14.53
C ALA A 374 -22.22 -11.25 13.56
N ALA A 375 -23.40 -11.76 13.91
CA ALA A 375 -24.54 -11.79 12.99
C ALA A 375 -25.17 -10.40 12.74
N PRO A 376 -25.49 -9.57 13.74
CA PRO A 376 -26.07 -8.24 13.51
C PRO A 376 -25.13 -7.30 12.73
N ILE A 377 -23.84 -7.34 13.03
CA ILE A 377 -22.83 -6.48 12.40
C ILE A 377 -22.67 -6.86 10.93
N LEU A 378 -22.60 -8.16 10.66
CA LEU A 378 -22.52 -8.65 9.30
C LEU A 378 -23.78 -8.30 8.50
N MET A 379 -24.97 -8.45 9.07
CA MET A 379 -26.21 -8.07 8.38
C MET A 379 -26.26 -6.57 8.06
N HIS A 380 -25.84 -5.71 8.99
CA HIS A 380 -25.72 -4.27 8.72
C HIS A 380 -24.73 -3.95 7.59
N TYR A 381 -23.63 -4.69 7.51
CA TYR A 381 -22.65 -4.53 6.44
C TYR A 381 -23.17 -5.01 5.09
N VAL A 382 -23.64 -6.26 5.00
CA VAL A 382 -24.04 -6.90 3.74
C VAL A 382 -25.29 -6.23 3.15
N ILE A 383 -26.27 -5.90 3.98
CA ILE A 383 -27.55 -5.36 3.48
C ILE A 383 -27.45 -3.85 3.23
N ASN A 384 -26.80 -3.11 4.15
CA ASN A 384 -26.85 -1.64 4.13
C ASN A 384 -25.52 -0.98 3.71
N GLY A 385 -24.43 -1.74 3.56
CA GLY A 385 -23.10 -1.18 3.31
C GLY A 385 -22.64 -0.25 4.43
N ARG A 386 -23.05 -0.52 5.68
CA ARG A 386 -22.85 0.37 6.84
C ARG A 386 -22.36 -0.41 8.07
N GLY A 387 -21.91 0.34 9.07
CA GLY A 387 -21.50 -0.20 10.37
C GLY A 387 -19.98 -0.41 10.50
N PRO A 388 -19.53 -0.94 11.64
CA PRO A 388 -18.10 -1.03 12.00
C PRO A 388 -17.25 -1.79 10.98
N MET A 389 -17.83 -2.68 10.19
CA MET A 389 -17.09 -3.44 9.19
C MET A 389 -16.56 -2.58 8.03
N THR A 390 -17.12 -1.38 7.85
CA THR A 390 -16.74 -0.40 6.83
C THR A 390 -15.54 0.47 7.21
N THR A 391 -15.02 0.34 8.44
CA THR A 391 -13.85 1.10 8.92
C THR A 391 -12.58 0.70 8.18
N LEU A 392 -11.74 1.68 7.83
CA LEU A 392 -10.58 1.54 6.93
C LEU A 392 -9.39 0.86 7.60
N GLY A 393 -9.47 -0.46 7.83
CA GLY A 393 -8.43 -1.22 8.55
C GLY A 393 -8.24 -0.77 10.00
N GLY A 394 -9.18 0.00 10.55
CA GLY A 394 -9.14 0.58 11.89
C GLY A 394 -8.65 2.02 11.96
N VAL A 395 -8.16 2.62 10.87
CA VAL A 395 -7.74 4.04 10.87
C VAL A 395 -8.94 4.93 10.54
N GLU A 396 -9.26 5.88 11.41
CA GLU A 396 -10.39 6.80 11.24
C GLU A 396 -9.97 8.23 10.96
N GLY A 397 -8.75 8.64 11.34
CA GLY A 397 -8.30 10.02 11.22
C GLY A 397 -6.85 10.16 10.75
N TYR A 398 -6.58 11.25 10.06
CA TYR A 398 -5.24 11.70 9.69
C TYR A 398 -4.91 13.03 10.37
N ALA A 399 -3.65 13.22 10.70
CA ALA A 399 -3.10 14.56 10.80
C ALA A 399 -1.75 14.64 10.11
N PHE A 400 -1.43 15.81 9.59
CA PHE A 400 -0.11 16.15 9.08
C PHE A 400 0.38 17.34 9.88
N VAL A 401 1.47 17.13 10.62
CA VAL A 401 1.96 18.08 11.63
C VAL A 401 3.44 18.37 11.40
N ASN A 402 3.83 19.57 11.81
CA ASN A 402 5.21 20.05 11.81
C ASN A 402 5.85 19.77 13.17
N THR A 403 6.94 19.03 13.19
CA THR A 403 7.85 19.05 14.34
C THR A 403 8.72 20.31 14.30
N LYS A 404 9.51 20.52 15.36
CA LYS A 404 10.50 21.61 15.40
C LYS A 404 11.58 21.53 14.30
N TYR A 405 11.69 20.40 13.60
CA TYR A 405 12.62 20.20 12.49
C TYR A 405 12.03 20.54 11.12
N ALA A 406 10.70 20.71 11.02
CA ALA A 406 10.06 21.14 9.79
C ALA A 406 10.27 22.64 9.55
N ASN A 407 10.35 23.03 8.28
CA ASN A 407 10.35 24.45 7.93
C ASN A 407 8.91 24.99 7.97
N HIS A 408 8.59 25.75 9.02
CA HIS A 408 7.26 26.33 9.23
C HIS A 408 6.88 27.43 8.21
N SER A 409 7.82 27.93 7.39
CA SER A 409 7.52 28.94 6.36
C SER A 409 6.87 28.34 5.11
N ILE A 410 6.84 27.02 4.99
CA ILE A 410 6.26 26.28 3.86
C ILE A 410 5.31 25.21 4.38
N ASP A 411 4.26 24.90 3.61
CA ASP A 411 3.35 23.81 3.95
C ASP A 411 3.97 22.46 3.56
N TYR A 412 4.88 21.96 4.39
CA TYR A 412 5.59 20.70 4.13
C TYR A 412 5.81 19.88 5.42
N PRO A 413 4.72 19.33 6.00
CA PRO A 413 4.73 18.61 7.28
C PRO A 413 5.63 17.38 7.22
N ASP A 414 6.36 17.10 8.31
CA ASP A 414 7.36 16.03 8.40
C ASP A 414 6.86 14.77 9.15
N VAL A 415 5.71 14.88 9.82
CA VAL A 415 5.04 13.76 10.51
C VAL A 415 3.58 13.62 10.07
N GLN A 416 3.19 12.38 9.78
CA GLN A 416 1.78 11.98 9.63
C GLN A 416 1.32 11.20 10.86
N PHE A 417 0.12 11.50 11.34
CA PHE A 417 -0.58 10.71 12.35
C PHE A 417 -1.62 9.83 11.67
N HIS A 418 -1.61 8.54 11.99
CA HIS A 418 -2.77 7.68 11.84
C HIS A 418 -3.43 7.51 13.20
N MET A 419 -4.68 7.94 13.31
CA MET A 419 -5.49 7.75 14.50
C MET A 419 -6.39 6.53 14.31
N ALA A 420 -6.37 5.62 15.29
CA ALA A 420 -7.29 4.49 15.34
C ALA A 420 -7.98 4.42 16.70
N PRO A 421 -9.30 4.13 16.76
CA PRO A 421 -10.04 3.90 17.99
C PRO A 421 -9.80 2.48 18.52
N ALA A 422 -8.57 1.99 18.43
CA ALA A 422 -8.13 0.67 18.88
C ALA A 422 -6.61 0.69 19.10
N SER A 423 -6.08 -0.31 19.80
CA SER A 423 -4.64 -0.51 19.96
C SER A 423 -4.28 -1.99 19.98
N ILE A 424 -3.02 -2.34 20.29
CA ILE A 424 -2.49 -3.72 20.20
C ILE A 424 -3.26 -4.72 21.09
N ASN A 425 -3.92 -4.24 22.14
CA ASN A 425 -4.72 -5.05 23.08
C ASN A 425 -6.18 -5.29 22.62
N SER A 426 -6.67 -4.57 21.60
CA SER A 426 -8.10 -4.52 21.24
C SER A 426 -8.68 -5.84 20.72
N ASP A 427 -7.84 -6.77 20.27
CA ASP A 427 -8.23 -8.09 19.76
C ASP A 427 -7.75 -9.24 20.67
N ALA A 428 -7.36 -8.93 21.91
CA ALA A 428 -6.77 -9.87 22.86
C ALA A 428 -5.58 -10.68 22.30
N GLY A 429 -4.86 -10.14 21.31
CA GLY A 429 -3.64 -10.74 20.76
C GLY A 429 -3.89 -11.87 19.77
N VAL A 430 -5.13 -11.99 19.28
CA VAL A 430 -5.56 -13.01 18.32
C VAL A 430 -4.84 -12.86 16.98
N GLN A 431 -4.79 -11.62 16.44
CA GLN A 431 -4.26 -11.32 15.11
C GLN A 431 -3.28 -10.13 15.12
N VAL A 432 -3.59 -8.99 15.73
CA VAL A 432 -2.78 -7.75 15.73
C VAL A 432 -1.35 -8.02 16.21
N ARG A 433 -1.21 -8.78 17.30
CA ARG A 433 0.08 -9.24 17.83
C ARG A 433 0.88 -10.04 16.79
N LYS A 434 0.22 -10.95 16.07
CA LYS A 434 0.86 -11.86 15.10
C LYS A 434 1.30 -11.11 13.84
N VAL A 435 0.46 -10.20 13.33
CA VAL A 435 0.76 -9.44 12.10
C VAL A 435 1.90 -8.45 12.32
N LEU A 436 1.94 -7.78 13.48
CA LEU A 436 3.09 -6.97 13.87
C LEU A 436 4.35 -7.81 14.10
N GLY A 437 4.19 -9.11 14.40
CA GLY A 437 5.30 -9.99 14.75
C GLY A 437 5.82 -9.74 16.17
N LEU A 438 5.01 -9.14 17.05
CA LEU A 438 5.41 -8.79 18.42
C LEU A 438 5.74 -10.04 19.23
N THR A 439 6.80 -9.97 20.04
CA THR A 439 7.19 -11.06 20.95
C THR A 439 6.16 -11.27 22.05
N ASP A 440 6.08 -12.52 22.53
CA ASP A 440 5.16 -12.89 23.61
C ASP A 440 5.54 -12.17 24.92
N GLU A 441 6.83 -11.98 25.18
CA GLU A 441 7.34 -11.22 26.33
C GLU A 441 6.77 -9.80 26.38
N VAL A 442 6.94 -9.04 25.29
CA VAL A 442 6.48 -7.65 25.23
C VAL A 442 4.95 -7.57 25.29
N TYR A 443 4.26 -8.45 24.56
CA TYR A 443 2.80 -8.48 24.60
C TYR A 443 2.26 -8.80 25.99
N ASN A 444 2.79 -9.84 26.64
CA ASN A 444 2.33 -10.27 27.96
C ASN A 444 2.62 -9.24 29.05
N ALA A 445 3.75 -8.53 28.95
CA ALA A 445 4.12 -7.50 29.90
C ALA A 445 3.28 -6.22 29.75
N VAL A 446 3.03 -5.78 28.51
CA VAL A 446 2.51 -4.43 28.26
C VAL A 446 1.04 -4.39 27.85
N TYR A 447 0.60 -5.31 27.01
CA TYR A 447 -0.73 -5.25 26.37
C TYR A 447 -1.73 -6.23 26.96
N ARG A 448 -1.30 -7.43 27.35
CA ARG A 448 -2.17 -8.42 28.01
C ARG A 448 -2.88 -7.89 29.26
N PRO A 449 -2.25 -7.09 30.15
CA PRO A 449 -2.92 -6.54 31.33
C PRO A 449 -4.08 -5.59 31.02
N ILE A 450 -4.15 -5.06 29.79
CA ILE A 450 -5.20 -4.14 29.34
C ILE A 450 -6.07 -4.76 28.23
N ASN A 451 -6.01 -6.09 28.03
CA ASN A 451 -6.88 -6.77 27.08
C ASN A 451 -8.34 -6.41 27.32
N ASN A 452 -9.08 -6.21 26.22
CA ASN A 452 -10.50 -5.86 26.20
C ASN A 452 -10.88 -4.54 26.89
N ARG A 453 -9.90 -3.72 27.32
CA ARG A 453 -10.15 -2.34 27.75
C ARG A 453 -10.27 -1.42 26.55
N ASP A 454 -11.13 -0.41 26.66
CA ASP A 454 -11.24 0.61 25.64
C ASP A 454 -9.96 1.44 25.54
N THR A 455 -9.47 1.54 24.31
CA THR A 455 -8.24 2.26 24.00
C THR A 455 -8.34 2.95 22.65
N TRP A 456 -7.49 3.94 22.45
CA TRP A 456 -7.20 4.49 21.15
C TRP A 456 -5.70 4.72 21.00
N THR A 457 -5.25 4.96 19.78
CA THR A 457 -3.84 5.13 19.46
C THR A 457 -3.65 6.24 18.44
N ILE A 458 -2.52 6.94 18.55
CA ILE A 458 -1.94 7.71 17.46
C ILE A 458 -0.63 7.05 17.08
N MET A 459 -0.46 6.80 15.80
CA MET A 459 0.76 6.27 15.21
C MET A 459 1.47 7.41 14.47
N PRO A 460 2.52 8.03 15.05
CA PRO A 460 3.33 9.02 14.37
C PRO A 460 4.26 8.33 13.36
N LEU A 461 4.21 8.80 12.12
CA LEU A 461 4.89 8.26 10.96
C LEU A 461 5.81 9.32 10.38
N LEU A 462 7.05 8.95 10.11
CA LEU A 462 8.04 9.81 9.47
C LEU A 462 7.76 9.89 7.98
N LEU A 463 7.52 11.09 7.45
CA LEU A 463 7.11 11.29 6.05
C LEU A 463 8.27 11.26 5.05
N ARG A 464 9.45 11.73 5.46
CA ARG A 464 10.62 11.85 4.57
C ARG A 464 11.86 11.30 5.26
N PRO A 465 11.94 9.96 5.44
CA PRO A 465 13.09 9.33 6.05
C PRO A 465 14.37 9.65 5.27
N LYS A 466 15.48 9.86 5.99
CA LYS A 466 16.82 10.00 5.43
C LYS A 466 17.52 8.66 5.25
N SER A 467 17.20 7.68 6.11
CA SER A 467 17.67 6.31 5.96
C SER A 467 17.35 5.76 4.55
N ARG A 468 18.29 5.00 3.98
CA ARG A 468 18.14 4.30 2.70
C ARG A 468 18.54 2.85 2.86
N GLY A 469 17.70 1.97 2.31
CA GLY A 469 17.90 0.54 2.29
C GLY A 469 18.24 -0.01 0.91
N THR A 470 18.28 -1.34 0.81
CA THR A 470 18.51 -2.07 -0.44
C THR A 470 17.66 -3.33 -0.57
N ILE A 471 17.42 -3.73 -1.82
CA ILE A 471 16.87 -5.03 -2.23
C ILE A 471 17.96 -5.76 -3.03
N ARG A 472 18.34 -6.96 -2.59
CA ARG A 472 19.34 -7.79 -3.28
C ARG A 472 18.80 -9.20 -3.50
N LEU A 473 19.26 -9.86 -4.56
CA LEU A 473 18.95 -11.27 -4.76
C LEU A 473 19.62 -12.12 -3.68
N ARG A 474 18.88 -13.06 -3.11
CA ARG A 474 19.45 -14.10 -2.23
C ARG A 474 20.21 -15.16 -3.03
N SER A 475 19.74 -15.44 -4.24
CA SER A 475 20.27 -16.44 -5.17
C SER A 475 19.68 -16.20 -6.57
N SER A 476 20.14 -16.95 -7.58
CA SER A 476 19.55 -16.98 -8.92
C SER A 476 18.19 -17.71 -9.02
N ASN A 477 17.72 -18.36 -7.96
CA ASN A 477 16.39 -18.98 -7.94
C ASN A 477 15.29 -17.90 -7.81
N PRO A 478 14.37 -17.76 -8.80
CA PRO A 478 13.33 -16.74 -8.79
C PRO A 478 12.29 -16.93 -7.67
N PHE A 479 12.18 -18.13 -7.11
CA PHE A 479 11.22 -18.45 -6.04
C PHE A 479 11.75 -18.15 -4.63
N HIS A 480 13.04 -17.85 -4.49
CA HIS A 480 13.59 -17.42 -3.22
C HIS A 480 13.25 -15.94 -2.97
N HIS A 481 12.84 -15.63 -1.74
CA HIS A 481 12.64 -14.24 -1.33
C HIS A 481 13.95 -13.46 -1.43
N PRO A 482 13.91 -12.19 -1.91
CA PRO A 482 15.08 -11.34 -1.92
C PRO A 482 15.56 -11.05 -0.49
N ILE A 483 16.79 -10.59 -0.38
CA ILE A 483 17.32 -9.96 0.83
C ILE A 483 16.77 -8.53 0.84
N ILE A 484 16.09 -8.17 1.92
CA ILE A 484 15.45 -6.86 2.09
C ILE A 484 16.09 -6.19 3.29
N ASN A 485 16.94 -5.19 3.06
CA ASN A 485 17.50 -4.39 4.12
C ASN A 485 16.87 -3.00 4.10
N ALA A 486 15.90 -2.73 4.99
CA ALA A 486 15.27 -1.42 5.07
C ALA A 486 16.18 -0.36 5.71
N ASN A 487 17.21 -0.78 6.46
CA ASN A 487 18.19 0.08 7.12
C ASN A 487 17.56 1.21 7.97
N TYR A 488 16.44 0.91 8.62
CA TYR A 488 15.70 1.89 9.42
C TYR A 488 16.57 2.52 10.51
N PHE A 489 16.38 3.84 10.70
CA PHE A 489 17.06 4.62 11.73
C PHE A 489 18.58 4.59 11.63
N SER A 490 19.10 4.40 10.42
CA SER A 490 20.53 4.57 10.13
C SER A 490 20.95 6.03 10.25
N ASP A 491 20.07 6.96 9.88
CA ASP A 491 20.21 8.39 10.14
C ASP A 491 19.53 8.77 11.47
N PRO A 492 20.23 9.45 12.40
CA PRO A 492 19.66 9.80 13.71
C PRO A 492 18.51 10.82 13.64
N MET A 493 18.41 11.60 12.56
CA MET A 493 17.33 12.58 12.39
C MET A 493 15.97 11.91 12.27
N ASP A 494 15.92 10.70 11.70
CA ASP A 494 14.69 9.93 11.54
C ASP A 494 14.04 9.64 12.91
N ILE A 495 14.86 9.29 13.91
CA ILE A 495 14.42 9.09 15.29
C ILE A 495 14.08 10.41 15.97
N ALA A 496 14.89 11.45 15.79
CA ALA A 496 14.68 12.74 16.43
C ALA A 496 13.30 13.34 16.05
N ILE A 497 12.91 13.24 14.78
CA ILE A 497 11.60 13.67 14.28
C ILE A 497 10.48 12.83 14.91
N LEU A 498 10.63 11.50 14.97
CA LEU A 498 9.61 10.62 15.56
C LEU A 498 9.43 10.82 17.07
N VAL A 499 10.48 11.15 17.81
CA VAL A 499 10.39 11.50 19.24
C VAL A 499 9.54 12.76 19.42
N GLU A 500 9.72 13.79 18.59
CA GLU A 500 8.86 14.97 18.61
C GLU A 500 7.42 14.64 18.15
N GLY A 501 7.26 13.76 17.17
CA GLY A 501 5.96 13.21 16.76
C GLY A 501 5.22 12.52 17.90
N ALA A 502 5.91 11.73 18.73
CA ALA A 502 5.34 11.08 19.91
C ALA A 502 4.89 12.10 20.96
N LYS A 503 5.69 13.15 21.21
CA LYS A 503 5.31 14.24 22.13
C LYS A 503 4.07 14.99 21.64
N LEU A 504 4.00 15.29 20.34
CA LEU A 504 2.83 15.93 19.73
C LEU A 504 1.58 15.04 19.83
N ALA A 505 1.71 13.73 19.60
CA ALA A 505 0.60 12.78 19.77
C ALA A 505 0.08 12.72 21.22
N ILE A 506 0.99 12.80 22.21
CA ILE A 506 0.60 12.90 23.62
C ILE A 506 -0.16 14.20 23.90
N LYS A 507 0.29 15.34 23.36
CA LYS A 507 -0.45 16.62 23.48
C LYS A 507 -1.86 16.54 22.90
N VAL A 508 -2.05 15.84 21.78
CA VAL A 508 -3.39 15.59 21.22
C VAL A 508 -4.26 14.86 22.24
N SER A 509 -3.72 13.85 22.93
CA SER A 509 -4.47 13.10 23.96
C SER A 509 -4.82 13.90 25.21
N GLU A 510 -4.09 14.98 25.48
CA GLU A 510 -4.26 15.87 26.63
C GLU A 510 -5.20 17.05 26.36
N ALA A 511 -5.63 17.24 25.10
CA ALA A 511 -6.58 18.26 24.69
C ALA A 511 -7.88 18.19 25.50
N LYS A 512 -8.52 19.33 25.71
CA LYS A 512 -9.73 19.48 26.53
C LYS A 512 -10.84 18.55 26.04
N VAL A 513 -11.03 18.42 24.73
CA VAL A 513 -12.03 17.51 24.15
C VAL A 513 -11.85 16.05 24.59
N PHE A 514 -10.62 15.57 24.81
CA PHE A 514 -10.36 14.18 25.20
C PHE A 514 -10.62 13.91 26.69
N LYS A 515 -10.71 14.94 27.54
CA LYS A 515 -11.08 14.79 28.95
C LYS A 515 -12.44 14.13 29.11
N GLN A 516 -13.37 14.34 28.17
CA GLN A 516 -14.70 13.72 28.21
C GLN A 516 -14.67 12.19 28.09
N PHE A 517 -13.58 11.59 27.60
CA PHE A 517 -13.39 10.15 27.49
C PHE A 517 -12.51 9.58 28.61
N GLY A 518 -11.99 10.43 29.50
CA GLY A 518 -11.02 10.00 30.52
C GLY A 518 -9.69 9.54 29.93
N SER A 519 -9.31 10.08 28.76
CA SER A 519 -8.11 9.67 28.03
C SER A 519 -6.85 9.78 28.88
N LYS A 520 -6.12 8.66 29.02
CA LYS A 520 -4.88 8.56 29.81
C LYS A 520 -3.85 7.75 29.05
N LEU A 521 -2.63 8.28 28.96
CA LEU A 521 -1.49 7.55 28.41
C LEU A 521 -1.24 6.24 29.16
N HIS A 522 -1.06 5.13 28.44
CA HIS A 522 -0.66 3.85 29.01
C HIS A 522 0.81 3.91 29.46
N ARG A 523 1.06 3.59 30.73
CA ARG A 523 2.37 3.85 31.40
C ARG A 523 3.22 2.62 31.68
N ILE A 524 2.77 1.41 31.31
CA ILE A 524 3.60 0.22 31.47
C ILE A 524 4.78 0.31 30.51
N LYS A 525 6.01 0.33 31.05
CA LYS A 525 7.23 0.41 30.26
C LYS A 525 7.47 -0.87 29.46
N LEU A 526 8.00 -0.73 28.24
CA LEU A 526 8.51 -1.87 27.47
C LEU A 526 9.65 -2.56 28.24
N PRO A 527 9.71 -3.91 28.27
CA PRO A 527 10.78 -4.66 28.94
C PRO A 527 12.19 -4.15 28.63
N GLY A 528 12.53 -4.01 27.34
CA GLY A 528 13.84 -3.51 26.90
C GLY A 528 14.13 -2.03 27.20
N CYS A 529 13.14 -1.26 27.66
CA CYS A 529 13.26 0.17 27.98
C CYS A 529 13.04 0.48 29.47
N LYS A 530 12.93 -0.53 30.35
CA LYS A 530 12.63 -0.33 31.78
C LYS A 530 13.64 0.54 32.52
N HIS A 531 14.90 0.46 32.11
CA HIS A 531 16.04 1.19 32.67
C HIS A 531 15.98 2.71 32.42
N LEU A 532 15.15 3.17 31.48
CA LEU A 532 15.01 4.59 31.14
C LEU A 532 13.84 5.23 31.90
N LYS A 533 13.95 6.51 32.25
CA LYS A 533 12.85 7.26 32.88
C LYS A 533 11.71 7.46 31.88
N PHE A 534 10.50 7.03 32.25
CA PHE A 534 9.32 7.13 31.39
C PHE A 534 9.06 8.59 30.99
N GLY A 535 8.67 8.83 29.73
CA GLY A 535 8.33 10.15 29.22
C GLY A 535 9.52 11.00 28.77
N THR A 536 10.75 10.53 28.95
CA THR A 536 11.95 11.22 28.43
C THR A 536 12.20 10.88 26.96
N ASP A 537 12.96 11.74 26.27
CA ASP A 537 13.36 11.54 24.87
C ASP A 537 14.05 10.20 24.67
N ALA A 538 14.95 9.82 25.59
CA ALA A 538 15.62 8.53 25.58
C ALA A 538 14.62 7.35 25.66
N TYR A 539 13.59 7.46 26.51
CA TYR A 539 12.55 6.42 26.60
C TYR A 539 11.74 6.33 25.29
N TRP A 540 11.38 7.47 24.68
CA TRP A 540 10.61 7.47 23.43
C TRP A 540 11.42 6.92 22.27
N GLU A 541 12.70 7.27 22.14
CA GLU A 541 13.60 6.65 21.17
C GLU A 541 13.65 5.12 21.39
N CYS A 542 13.89 4.67 22.63
CA CYS A 542 13.91 3.25 22.93
C CYS A 542 12.60 2.56 22.52
N HIS A 543 11.45 3.18 22.80
CA HIS A 543 10.15 2.66 22.38
C HIS A 543 10.05 2.54 20.86
N ILE A 544 10.39 3.59 20.11
CA ILE A 544 10.33 3.63 18.64
C ILE A 544 11.20 2.51 18.04
N ARG A 545 12.38 2.25 18.59
CA ARG A 545 13.27 1.17 18.12
C ARG A 545 12.73 -0.22 18.43
N HIS A 546 12.05 -0.39 19.56
CA HIS A 546 11.45 -1.68 19.94
C HIS A 546 10.20 -1.97 19.13
N ILE A 547 9.22 -1.07 19.19
CA ILE A 547 7.96 -1.18 18.43
C ILE A 547 8.03 -0.25 17.22
N SER A 548 8.98 -0.54 16.34
CA SER A 548 9.06 0.11 15.03
C SER A 548 7.91 -0.37 14.17
N MET A 549 7.19 0.57 13.57
CA MET A 549 5.99 0.24 12.80
C MET A 549 6.08 0.84 11.40
N THR A 550 6.25 -0.03 10.41
CA THR A 550 6.08 0.33 9.00
C THR A 550 4.60 0.39 8.64
N ILE A 551 4.26 1.25 7.69
CA ILE A 551 2.94 1.30 7.06
C ILE A 551 2.98 0.73 5.62
N TYR A 552 4.03 -0.04 5.31
CA TYR A 552 4.17 -0.88 4.12
C TYR A 552 4.18 -0.08 2.80
N HIS A 553 4.95 1.01 2.77
CA HIS A 553 5.10 1.93 1.65
C HIS A 553 6.51 1.91 1.02
N PRO A 554 7.07 0.73 0.65
CA PRO A 554 8.37 0.68 0.01
C PRO A 554 8.35 1.34 -1.38
N VAL A 555 9.37 2.14 -1.69
CA VAL A 555 9.54 2.85 -2.97
C VAL A 555 11.03 2.92 -3.37
N GLY A 556 11.31 3.39 -4.59
CA GLY A 556 12.63 3.92 -4.99
C GLY A 556 13.67 2.93 -5.50
N THR A 557 13.36 1.63 -5.53
CA THR A 557 14.29 0.56 -5.90
C THR A 557 14.62 0.44 -7.39
N ALA A 558 13.95 1.21 -8.24
CA ALA A 558 14.24 1.37 -9.65
C ALA A 558 14.13 2.86 -10.00
N LYS A 559 14.83 3.69 -9.22
CA LYS A 559 14.71 5.15 -9.21
C LYS A 559 14.69 5.77 -10.62
N MET A 560 13.75 6.68 -10.82
CA MET A 560 13.71 7.59 -11.97
C MET A 560 14.69 8.75 -11.80
N GLY A 561 15.41 9.09 -12.87
CA GLY A 561 16.30 10.25 -12.89
C GLY A 561 16.73 10.63 -14.30
N PRO A 562 17.39 11.79 -14.49
CA PRO A 562 17.96 12.20 -15.76
C PRO A 562 19.15 11.29 -16.14
N PRO A 563 19.57 11.28 -17.42
CA PRO A 563 20.72 10.47 -17.86
C PRO A 563 22.05 10.85 -17.18
N THR A 564 22.11 12.02 -16.56
CA THR A 564 23.25 12.49 -15.77
C THR A 564 23.26 11.98 -14.33
N ASP A 565 22.18 11.37 -13.84
CA ASP A 565 22.14 10.71 -12.53
C ASP A 565 22.66 9.26 -12.67
N PRO A 566 23.88 8.94 -12.18
CA PRO A 566 24.44 7.60 -12.32
C PRO A 566 23.70 6.54 -11.48
N THR A 567 22.80 6.96 -10.59
CA THR A 567 22.00 6.06 -9.76
C THR A 567 20.58 5.85 -10.29
N ALA A 568 20.24 6.46 -11.43
CA ALA A 568 18.96 6.25 -12.09
C ALA A 568 18.89 4.89 -12.80
N VAL A 569 17.74 4.24 -12.69
CA VAL A 569 17.43 2.97 -13.36
C VAL A 569 16.51 3.21 -14.57
N VAL A 570 15.57 4.15 -14.42
CA VAL A 570 14.67 4.56 -15.50
C VAL A 570 14.79 6.05 -15.79
N ASP A 571 14.53 6.41 -17.04
CA ASP A 571 14.47 7.81 -17.44
C ASP A 571 13.14 8.49 -17.03
N PRO A 572 12.96 9.82 -17.23
CA PRO A 572 11.71 10.50 -16.88
C PRO A 572 10.46 10.02 -17.64
N ARG A 573 10.65 9.22 -18.71
CA ARG A 573 9.58 8.53 -19.44
C ARG A 573 9.37 7.09 -18.96
N LEU A 574 10.02 6.69 -17.85
CA LEU A 574 9.94 5.38 -17.21
C LEU A 574 10.59 4.23 -18.00
N ARG A 575 11.45 4.54 -18.98
CA ARG A 575 12.18 3.55 -19.78
C ARG A 575 13.45 3.12 -19.08
N VAL A 576 13.73 1.81 -19.05
CA VAL A 576 14.95 1.28 -18.43
C VAL A 576 16.17 1.69 -19.24
N TYR A 577 17.18 2.25 -18.57
CA TYR A 577 18.39 2.71 -19.25
C TYR A 577 19.14 1.56 -19.93
N GLY A 578 19.44 1.74 -21.22
CA GLY A 578 20.22 0.78 -22.01
C GLY A 578 19.46 -0.49 -22.42
N VAL A 579 18.15 -0.59 -22.17
CA VAL A 579 17.32 -1.72 -22.64
C VAL A 579 16.05 -1.19 -23.31
N ALA A 580 15.95 -1.36 -24.63
CA ALA A 580 14.81 -0.92 -25.41
C ALA A 580 13.58 -1.81 -25.17
N GLY A 581 12.38 -1.23 -25.28
CA GLY A 581 11.12 -1.97 -25.13
C GLY A 581 10.83 -2.44 -23.70
N LEU A 582 11.49 -1.86 -22.70
CA LEU A 582 11.29 -2.17 -21.28
C LEU A 582 11.00 -0.91 -20.47
N ARG A 583 9.92 -0.93 -19.68
CA ARG A 583 9.60 0.11 -18.69
C ARG A 583 9.38 -0.46 -17.30
N VAL A 584 9.58 0.38 -16.29
CA VAL A 584 9.12 0.11 -14.92
C VAL A 584 8.08 1.15 -14.57
N ILE A 585 6.88 0.73 -14.18
CA ILE A 585 5.76 1.63 -13.87
C ILE A 585 5.09 1.10 -12.61
N ASP A 586 5.66 1.44 -11.45
CA ASP A 586 5.13 1.18 -10.11
C ASP A 586 5.87 2.04 -9.07
N ALA A 587 5.68 1.75 -7.78
CA ALA A 587 6.31 2.47 -6.66
C ALA A 587 7.85 2.52 -6.70
N SER A 588 8.52 1.58 -7.36
CA SER A 588 9.98 1.50 -7.43
C SER A 588 10.62 2.70 -8.11
N ILE A 589 9.88 3.43 -8.96
CA ILE A 589 10.45 4.53 -9.74
C ILE A 589 10.58 5.84 -8.96
N MET A 590 9.91 5.96 -7.80
CA MET A 590 9.89 7.22 -7.05
C MET A 590 11.30 7.60 -6.58
N PRO A 591 11.88 8.74 -6.99
CA PRO A 591 13.22 9.11 -6.55
C PRO A 591 13.28 9.39 -5.05
N THR A 592 12.25 10.06 -4.53
CA THR A 592 12.00 10.23 -3.09
C THR A 592 10.58 9.78 -2.77
N ILE A 593 10.38 9.23 -1.58
CA ILE A 593 9.04 8.88 -1.12
C ILE A 593 8.17 10.14 -0.95
N CYS A 594 6.90 10.04 -1.33
CA CYS A 594 5.93 11.12 -1.16
C CYS A 594 5.42 11.19 0.29
N SER A 595 5.01 12.37 0.73
CA SER A 595 4.53 12.68 2.07
C SER A 595 3.12 12.13 2.32
N GLY A 596 3.01 10.82 2.57
CA GLY A 596 1.76 10.14 2.89
C GLY A 596 1.64 8.73 2.31
N ASN A 597 0.43 8.15 2.35
CA ASN A 597 0.21 6.80 1.84
C ASN A 597 0.48 6.70 0.33
N THR A 598 1.15 5.63 -0.12
CA THR A 598 1.67 5.55 -1.49
C THR A 598 0.71 4.97 -2.53
N ASN A 599 -0.48 4.48 -2.15
CA ASN A 599 -1.38 3.82 -3.10
C ASN A 599 -1.90 4.77 -4.20
N ALA A 600 -2.39 5.97 -3.83
CA ALA A 600 -2.84 6.94 -4.83
C ALA A 600 -1.69 7.44 -5.72
N PRO A 601 -0.50 7.80 -5.18
CA PRO A 601 0.68 8.11 -5.99
C PRO A 601 1.05 7.01 -7.00
N VAL A 602 0.94 5.74 -6.62
CA VAL A 602 1.21 4.61 -7.54
C VAL A 602 0.14 4.48 -8.63
N ILE A 603 -1.12 4.73 -8.32
CA ILE A 603 -2.20 4.78 -9.32
C ILE A 603 -1.96 5.94 -10.29
N MET A 604 -1.57 7.11 -9.78
CA MET A 604 -1.17 8.27 -10.60
C MET A 604 0.00 7.95 -11.53
N ILE A 605 1.04 7.26 -11.02
CA ILE A 605 2.15 6.76 -11.84
C ILE A 605 1.65 5.81 -12.94
N GLY A 606 0.68 4.95 -12.63
CA GLY A 606 0.03 4.06 -13.61
C GLY A 606 -0.72 4.80 -14.70
N GLU A 607 -1.52 5.81 -14.34
CA GLU A 607 -2.26 6.66 -15.31
C GLU A 607 -1.29 7.42 -16.23
N LYS A 608 -0.30 8.09 -15.65
CA LYS A 608 0.70 8.84 -16.41
C LYS A 608 1.56 7.93 -17.27
N GLY A 609 1.98 6.79 -16.73
CA GLY A 609 2.77 5.79 -17.45
C GLY A 609 2.05 5.25 -18.68
N ALA A 610 0.74 4.98 -18.57
CA ALA A 610 -0.06 4.56 -19.71
C ALA A 610 -0.15 5.66 -20.79
N ASP A 611 -0.29 6.93 -20.40
CA ASP A 611 -0.30 8.04 -21.35
C ASP A 611 1.07 8.25 -22.02
N LEU A 612 2.18 8.07 -21.29
CA LEU A 612 3.54 8.11 -21.88
C LEU A 612 3.73 7.02 -22.94
N ILE A 613 3.25 5.79 -22.68
CA ILE A 613 3.27 4.70 -23.65
C ILE A 613 2.40 5.05 -24.87
N LYS A 614 1.20 5.60 -24.65
CA LYS A 614 0.31 6.03 -25.73
C LYS A 614 0.94 7.09 -26.61
N GLN A 615 1.57 8.10 -26.00
CA GLN A 615 2.31 9.13 -26.72
C GLN A 615 3.40 8.52 -27.60
N ASP A 616 4.20 7.60 -27.06
CA ASP A 616 5.33 7.02 -27.79
C ASP A 616 4.88 6.16 -28.98
N TRP A 617 3.78 5.41 -28.86
CA TRP A 617 3.35 4.45 -29.89
C TRP A 617 2.23 4.92 -30.83
N LEU A 618 1.45 5.94 -30.45
CA LEU A 618 0.43 6.54 -31.32
C LEU A 618 0.98 7.74 -32.11
N SER A 619 2.00 8.44 -31.60
CA SER A 619 2.63 9.53 -32.37
C SER A 619 3.53 9.01 -33.50
N SER A 620 4.01 7.77 -33.39
CA SER A 620 4.81 7.08 -34.40
C SER A 620 3.98 6.47 -35.54
N SER A 621 2.65 6.40 -35.42
CA SER A 621 1.77 6.03 -36.53
C SER A 621 1.40 7.27 -37.33
N THR A 622 1.75 7.32 -38.61
CA THR A 622 1.50 8.43 -39.55
C THR A 622 0.01 8.61 -39.91
N ILE A 623 -0.89 8.46 -38.94
CA ILE A 623 -2.32 8.73 -39.06
C ILE A 623 -2.77 9.27 -37.71
N ASN A 624 -2.99 10.59 -37.62
CA ASN A 624 -4.20 11.18 -37.00
C ASN A 624 -4.03 12.66 -36.65
N HIS A 625 -4.61 13.50 -37.50
CA HIS A 625 -4.92 14.90 -37.19
C HIS A 625 -6.16 15.00 -36.27
N GLU A 626 -6.97 13.95 -36.13
CA GLU A 626 -8.20 13.96 -35.32
C GLU A 626 -7.96 13.66 -33.84
N ILE A 627 -7.08 12.73 -33.46
CA ILE A 627 -6.79 12.42 -32.04
C ILE A 627 -6.08 13.59 -31.33
N LYS A 628 -5.25 14.36 -32.06
CA LYS A 628 -4.63 15.59 -31.50
C LYS A 628 -5.65 16.66 -31.13
N ARG A 629 -6.87 16.62 -31.70
CA ARG A 629 -7.91 17.61 -31.45
C ARG A 629 -8.70 17.33 -30.17
N GLU A 630 -8.82 16.07 -29.75
CA GLU A 630 -9.40 15.70 -28.46
C GLU A 630 -8.41 15.82 -27.30
N LEU A 631 -7.12 15.49 -27.53
CA LEU A 631 -6.06 15.67 -26.52
C LEU A 631 -5.68 17.14 -26.24
N ARG A 632 -6.14 18.08 -27.06
CA ARG A 632 -5.98 19.53 -26.83
C ARG A 632 -7.22 20.21 -26.25
N LYS A 633 -8.32 19.47 -26.10
CA LYS A 633 -9.61 19.99 -25.58
C LYS A 633 -10.09 19.27 -24.30
N SER A 634 -9.30 18.35 -23.76
CA SER A 634 -9.47 17.70 -22.45
C SER A 634 -8.24 17.93 -21.59
#